data_AF-A0A7S3IIH7-F1
#
_entry.id   AF-A0A7S3IIH7-F1
#
_cell.length_a   1.000
_cell.length_b   1.000
_cell.length_c   1.000
_cell.angle_alpha   90.00
_cell.angle_beta   90.00
_cell.angle_gamma   90.00
#
_symmetry.space_group_name_H-M   'P 1'
#
loop_
_entity.id
_entity.type
_entity.pdbx_description
1 polymer ?
#
loop_
_entity_poly.entity_id
_entity_poly.type
_entity_poly.pdbx_seq_one_letter_code
_entity_poly.pdbx_strand_id
1 'polypeptide(L)'
;IPMLNVDGVINGNYRCSLAACDLNRKWLKPSKALHPPVYYTKKLCQTLMETENKQFFLYLDFHGHSVKKNIFQYGNKIENLAPSKQKCHMNLQPSIFPMVLSKQFDYYNFPDCTFSMPKI
;
A
#
# COMPACT_ATOMS: atom_id res chain seq x y z
N ILE A 1 4.56 7.05 7.09
CA ILE A 1 5.21 8.07 6.22
C ILE A 1 4.13 9.04 5.79
N PRO A 2 4.16 10.32 6.21
CA PRO A 2 3.06 11.26 5.94
C PRO A 2 2.89 11.62 4.46
N MET A 3 3.98 11.75 3.70
CA MET A 3 3.95 12.09 2.28
C MET A 3 5.10 11.39 1.55
N LEU A 4 4.78 10.62 0.51
CA LEU A 4 5.78 9.85 -0.26
C LEU A 4 6.35 10.66 -1.44
N ASN A 5 5.55 11.51 -2.08
CA ASN A 5 5.93 12.25 -3.29
C ASN A 5 5.90 13.77 -3.07
N VAL A 6 6.74 14.25 -2.14
CA VAL A 6 6.79 15.68 -1.77
C VAL A 6 7.08 16.57 -2.99
N ASP A 7 8.09 16.20 -3.79
CA ASP A 7 8.49 16.97 -4.97
C ASP A 7 7.37 17.04 -6.01
N GLY A 8 6.69 15.92 -6.26
CA GLY A 8 5.57 15.90 -7.19
C GLY A 8 4.43 16.82 -6.72
N VAL A 9 4.09 16.80 -5.44
CA VAL A 9 3.04 17.67 -4.88
C VAL A 9 3.39 19.15 -5.02
N ILE A 10 4.61 19.54 -4.65
CA ILE A 10 5.06 20.95 -4.74
C ILE A 10 4.98 21.47 -6.18
N ASN A 11 5.28 20.62 -7.16
CA ASN A 11 5.24 20.97 -8.58
C ASN A 11 3.87 20.80 -9.25
N GLY A 12 2.82 20.46 -8.48
CA GLY A 12 1.48 20.25 -9.03
C GLY A 12 1.34 18.98 -9.88
N ASN A 13 2.26 18.01 -9.75
CA ASN A 13 2.14 16.73 -10.43
C ASN A 13 1.03 15.90 -9.80
N TYR A 14 0.11 15.46 -10.66
CA TYR A 14 -1.02 14.63 -10.23
C TYR A 14 -0.60 13.19 -9.84
N ARG A 15 0.34 12.58 -10.58
CA ARG A 15 0.63 11.12 -10.47
C ARG A 15 2.11 10.77 -10.32
N CYS A 16 2.98 11.46 -11.04
CA CYS A 16 4.39 11.08 -11.13
C CYS A 16 5.27 11.90 -10.18
N SER A 17 6.45 11.36 -9.86
CA SER A 17 7.53 12.15 -9.27
C SER A 17 8.10 13.16 -10.27
N LEU A 18 9.02 14.01 -9.81
CA LEU A 18 9.71 14.97 -10.68
C LEU A 18 10.55 14.29 -11.79
N ALA A 19 10.98 13.04 -11.56
CA ALA A 19 11.63 12.20 -12.57
C ALA A 19 10.63 11.53 -13.55
N ALA A 20 9.41 12.06 -13.65
CA ALA A 20 8.31 11.55 -14.47
C ALA A 20 7.95 10.07 -14.21
N CYS A 21 8.27 9.54 -13.02
CA CYS A 21 8.04 8.15 -12.67
C CYS A 21 6.79 7.97 -11.80
N ASP A 22 5.92 7.00 -12.16
CA ASP A 22 4.88 6.51 -11.26
C ASP A 22 5.55 5.69 -10.13
N LEU A 23 5.65 6.28 -8.94
CA LEU A 23 6.33 5.68 -7.79
C LEU A 23 5.68 4.36 -7.36
N ASN A 24 4.36 4.20 -7.54
CA ASN A 24 3.65 2.98 -7.17
C ASN A 24 3.95 1.80 -8.11
N ARG A 25 4.70 2.03 -9.20
CA ARG A 25 5.19 0.98 -10.11
C ARG A 25 6.65 0.61 -9.87
N LYS A 26 7.30 1.15 -8.84
CA LYS A 26 8.75 1.01 -8.61
C LYS A 26 9.11 0.16 -7.39
N TRP A 27 8.14 -0.43 -6.68
CA TRP A 27 8.36 -1.21 -5.45
C TRP A 27 9.19 -2.49 -5.63
N LEU A 28 9.11 -3.15 -6.80
CA LEU A 28 9.83 -4.39 -7.06
C LEU A 28 11.35 -4.15 -7.05
N LYS A 29 11.82 -3.21 -7.88
CA LYS A 29 13.23 -2.85 -8.04
C LYS A 29 13.41 -1.31 -8.04
N PRO A 30 13.31 -0.65 -6.88
CA PRO A 30 13.47 0.80 -6.81
C PRO A 30 14.94 1.18 -7.03
N SER A 31 15.17 2.30 -7.73
CA SER A 31 16.50 2.89 -7.91
C SER A 31 16.71 3.90 -6.81
N LYS A 32 17.88 3.87 -6.16
CA LYS A 32 18.25 4.85 -5.14
C LYS A 32 18.34 6.28 -5.71
N ALA A 33 18.68 6.42 -6.99
CA ALA A 33 18.81 7.71 -7.65
C ALA A 33 17.48 8.23 -8.23
N LEU A 34 16.70 7.36 -8.90
CA LEU A 34 15.48 7.78 -9.60
C LEU A 34 14.21 7.68 -8.74
N HIS A 35 14.19 6.75 -7.77
CA HIS A 35 13.05 6.51 -6.90
C HIS A 35 13.43 6.57 -5.41
N PRO A 36 14.16 7.61 -4.91
CA PRO A 36 14.62 7.65 -3.53
C PRO A 36 13.53 7.42 -2.48
N PRO A 37 12.32 8.02 -2.59
CA PRO A 37 11.27 7.82 -1.59
C PRO A 37 10.85 6.35 -1.43
N VAL A 38 10.68 5.64 -2.56
CA VAL A 38 10.31 4.22 -2.57
C VAL A 38 11.47 3.36 -2.05
N TYR A 39 12.70 3.65 -2.48
CA TYR A 39 13.89 2.94 -2.07
C TYR A 39 14.07 2.99 -0.54
N TYR A 40 14.06 4.19 0.04
CA TYR A 40 14.27 4.36 1.48
C TYR A 40 13.07 3.92 2.31
N THR A 41 11.83 4.02 1.79
CA THR A 41 10.66 3.43 2.46
C THR A 41 10.80 1.92 2.57
N LYS A 42 11.16 1.24 1.47
CA LYS A 42 11.39 -0.21 1.48
C LYS A 42 12.51 -0.59 2.44
N LYS A 43 13.62 0.16 2.41
CA LYS A 43 14.75 -0.06 3.33
C LYS A 43 14.35 0.13 4.80
N LEU A 44 13.57 1.16 5.12
CA LEU A 44 13.05 1.38 6.47
C LEU A 44 12.21 0.19 6.95
N CYS A 45 11.26 -0.29 6.13
CA CYS A 45 10.47 -1.47 6.49
C CYS A 45 11.34 -2.71 6.73
N GLN A 46 12.35 -2.94 5.87
CA GLN A 46 13.31 -4.03 6.05
C GLN A 46 14.10 -3.91 7.36
N THR A 47 14.64 -2.73 7.67
CA THR A 47 15.37 -2.47 8.92
C THR A 47 14.47 -2.70 10.15
N LEU A 48 13.24 -2.21 10.12
CA LEU A 48 12.28 -2.42 11.22
C LEU A 48 11.99 -3.92 11.43
N MET A 49 11.82 -4.69 10.35
CA MET A 49 11.56 -6.12 10.44
C MET A 49 12.78 -6.94 10.88
N GLU A 50 13.92 -6.72 10.23
CA GLU A 50 15.10 -7.58 10.36
C GLU A 50 15.99 -7.20 11.53
N THR A 51 16.12 -5.89 11.81
CA THR A 51 17.02 -5.37 12.86
C THR A 51 16.26 -5.10 14.16
N GLU A 52 15.07 -4.51 14.08
CA GLU A 52 14.28 -4.15 15.27
C GLU A 52 13.21 -5.20 15.63
N ASN A 53 13.17 -6.32 14.90
CA ASN A 53 12.22 -7.43 15.10
C ASN A 53 10.75 -6.96 15.17
N LYS A 54 10.39 -5.93 14.38
CA LYS A 54 9.01 -5.43 14.29
C LYS A 54 8.23 -6.25 13.28
N GLN A 55 7.07 -6.75 13.70
CA GLN A 55 6.13 -7.40 12.80
C GLN A 55 5.04 -6.42 12.36
N PHE A 56 4.93 -6.21 11.05
CA PHE A 56 3.84 -5.43 10.49
C PHE A 56 2.59 -6.30 10.37
N PHE A 57 1.52 -5.88 11.05
CA PHE A 57 0.21 -6.51 10.92
C PHE A 57 -0.54 -6.06 9.66
N LEU A 58 -0.37 -4.79 9.27
CA LEU A 58 -1.11 -4.16 8.19
C LEU A 58 -0.23 -3.14 7.46
N TYR A 59 -0.31 -3.13 6.14
CA TYR A 59 0.25 -2.09 5.29
C TYR A 59 -0.90 -1.37 4.58
N LEU A 60 -0.98 -0.05 4.77
CA LEU A 60 -1.98 0.81 4.13
C LEU A 60 -1.26 1.81 3.23
N ASP A 61 -1.70 1.85 1.97
CA ASP A 61 -1.25 2.81 0.97
C ASP A 61 -2.44 3.69 0.59
N PHE A 62 -2.42 4.94 1.02
CA PHE A 62 -3.55 5.86 0.88
C PHE A 62 -3.45 6.64 -0.42
N HIS A 63 -4.52 6.60 -1.21
CA HIS A 63 -4.62 7.29 -2.50
C HIS A 63 -5.95 8.02 -2.62
N GLY A 64 -5.93 9.14 -3.34
CA GLY A 64 -7.14 9.73 -3.89
C GLY A 64 -7.59 8.96 -5.12
N HIS A 65 -8.90 8.76 -5.27
CA HIS A 65 -9.48 8.21 -6.48
C HIS A 65 -10.22 9.32 -7.24
N SER A 66 -10.02 9.43 -8.56
CA SER A 66 -10.56 10.54 -9.35
C SER A 66 -12.06 10.45 -9.63
N VAL A 67 -12.63 9.23 -9.62
CA VAL A 67 -14.04 8.98 -9.98
C VAL A 67 -14.90 8.54 -8.80
N LYS A 68 -14.54 7.43 -8.13
CA LYS A 68 -15.25 6.92 -6.97
C LYS A 68 -15.23 7.90 -5.80
N LYS A 69 -16.39 8.04 -5.14
CA LYS A 69 -16.57 8.80 -3.90
C LYS A 69 -16.36 7.88 -2.69
N ASN A 70 -16.31 8.47 -1.48
CA ASN A 70 -16.18 7.76 -0.21
C ASN A 70 -14.87 6.95 -0.08
N ILE A 71 -14.70 6.26 1.05
CA ILE A 71 -13.53 5.43 1.33
C ILE A 71 -13.82 4.00 0.90
N PHE A 72 -12.89 3.38 0.19
CA PHE A 72 -12.92 1.97 -0.17
C PHE A 72 -11.48 1.45 -0.27
N GLN A 73 -11.30 0.13 -0.36
CA GLN A 73 -9.99 -0.49 -0.32
C GLN A 73 -9.77 -1.49 -1.45
N TYR A 74 -8.58 -1.44 -2.03
CA TYR A 74 -8.03 -2.50 -2.85
C TYR A 74 -7.16 -3.41 -1.99
N GLY A 75 -7.48 -4.68 -1.94
CA GLY A 75 -6.73 -5.70 -1.21
C GLY A 75 -6.12 -6.74 -2.14
N ASN A 76 -5.06 -7.39 -1.64
CA ASN A 76 -4.39 -8.48 -2.35
C ASN A 76 -5.26 -9.75 -2.32
N LYS A 77 -5.23 -10.54 -3.40
CA LYS A 77 -5.72 -11.92 -3.34
C LYS A 77 -4.93 -12.72 -2.31
N ILE A 78 -5.61 -13.56 -1.53
CA ILE A 78 -4.96 -14.45 -0.57
C ILE A 78 -3.97 -15.38 -1.27
N GLU A 79 -4.32 -15.88 -2.46
CA GLU A 79 -3.46 -16.72 -3.32
C GLU A 79 -2.14 -16.05 -3.72
N ASN A 80 -2.10 -14.71 -3.75
CA ASN A 80 -0.92 -13.94 -4.13
C ASN A 80 0.05 -13.73 -2.95
N LEU A 81 -0.40 -13.96 -1.71
CA LEU A 81 0.45 -13.97 -0.53
C LEU A 81 1.33 -15.22 -0.61
N ALA A 82 2.62 -15.04 -0.85
CA ALA A 82 3.54 -16.15 -1.09
C ALA A 82 3.46 -17.20 0.04
N PRO A 83 3.69 -18.50 -0.26
CA PRO A 83 3.88 -19.51 0.76
C PRO A 83 5.25 -19.29 1.42
N SER A 84 5.40 -18.24 2.24
CA SER A 84 6.54 -18.13 3.13
C SER A 84 6.49 -19.30 4.11
N LYS A 85 7.66 -19.90 4.41
CA LYS A 85 7.89 -21.04 5.31
C LYS A 85 7.38 -20.87 6.76
N GLN A 86 6.61 -19.82 7.02
CA GLN A 86 5.89 -19.53 8.23
C GLN A 86 4.40 -19.66 7.92
N LYS A 87 3.89 -20.90 7.93
CA LYS A 87 2.46 -21.21 8.05
C LYS A 87 1.99 -20.78 9.44
N CYS A 88 2.09 -19.50 9.80
CA CYS A 88 1.28 -18.98 10.87
C CYS A 88 -0.14 -18.96 10.32
N HIS A 89 -0.97 -19.84 10.84
CA HIS A 89 -2.42 -19.97 10.63
C HIS A 89 -3.19 -18.68 10.99
N MET A 90 -2.85 -17.54 10.39
CA MET A 90 -3.78 -16.44 10.37
C MET A 90 -4.58 -16.60 9.08
N ASN A 91 -5.87 -16.91 9.25
CA ASN A 91 -6.90 -16.73 8.24
C ASN A 91 -6.99 -15.22 7.91
N LEU A 92 -5.92 -14.67 7.32
CA LEU A 92 -5.83 -13.27 6.95
C LEU A 92 -6.76 -13.07 5.77
N GLN A 93 -8.00 -12.71 6.09
CA GLN A 93 -8.99 -12.26 5.15
C GLN A 93 -8.77 -10.75 4.97
N PRO A 94 -8.27 -10.29 3.81
CA PRO A 94 -8.01 -8.86 3.57
C PRO A 94 -9.27 -8.00 3.69
N SER A 95 -10.44 -8.63 3.65
CA SER A 95 -11.76 -8.02 3.80
C SER A 95 -12.19 -7.73 5.24
N ILE A 96 -11.57 -8.31 6.26
CA ILE A 96 -11.99 -8.10 7.66
C ILE A 96 -11.81 -6.64 8.07
N PHE A 97 -10.63 -6.08 7.86
CA PHE A 97 -10.35 -4.68 8.20
C PHE A 97 -11.34 -3.69 7.55
N PRO A 98 -11.56 -3.71 6.22
CA PRO A 98 -12.52 -2.80 5.59
C PRO A 98 -13.97 -3.08 6.01
N MET A 99 -14.34 -4.33 6.35
CA MET A 99 -15.67 -4.67 6.86
C MET A 99 -15.93 -4.06 8.24
N VAL A 100 -14.93 -4.08 9.13
CA VAL A 100 -15.04 -3.45 10.45
C VAL A 100 -15.21 -1.94 10.28
N LEU A 101 -14.43 -1.32 9.40
CA LEU A 101 -14.53 0.12 9.13
C LEU A 101 -15.90 0.53 8.57
N SER A 102 -16.49 -0.28 7.68
CA SER A 102 -17.83 0.02 7.14
C SER A 102 -18.96 -0.09 8.15
N LYS A 103 -18.74 -0.74 9.28
CA LYS A 103 -19.70 -0.76 10.40
C LYS A 103 -19.54 0.44 11.32
N GLN A 104 -18.37 1.08 11.31
CA GLN A 104 -18.05 2.20 12.19
C GLN A 104 -18.22 3.56 11.50
N PHE A 105 -18.09 3.62 10.18
CA PHE A 105 -18.07 4.86 9.41
C PHE A 105 -19.00 4.80 8.22
N ASP A 106 -20.00 5.69 8.19
CA ASP A 106 -21.00 5.76 7.11
C ASP A 106 -20.39 6.14 5.75
N TYR A 107 -19.23 6.81 5.76
CA TYR A 107 -18.47 7.19 4.57
C TYR A 107 -17.50 6.10 4.09
N TYR A 108 -17.56 4.89 4.63
CA TYR A 108 -16.77 3.76 4.18
C TYR A 108 -17.62 2.78 3.36
N ASN A 109 -17.40 2.74 2.06
CA ASN A 109 -18.17 1.96 1.10
C ASN A 109 -17.56 0.57 0.87
N PHE A 110 -17.95 -0.41 1.72
CA PHE A 110 -17.46 -1.79 1.60
C PHE A 110 -17.77 -2.46 0.24
N PRO A 111 -18.97 -2.30 -0.37
CA PRO A 111 -19.26 -2.83 -1.70
C PRO A 111 -18.27 -2.39 -2.80
N ASP A 112 -17.63 -1.23 -2.65
CA ASP A 112 -16.64 -0.73 -3.61
C ASP A 112 -15.23 -1.31 -3.42
N CYS A 113 -15.01 -2.05 -2.32
CA CYS A 113 -13.74 -2.71 -2.05
C CYS A 113 -13.52 -3.88 -3.01
N THR A 114 -12.28 -4.13 -3.38
CA THR A 114 -11.92 -5.24 -4.27
C THR A 114 -10.72 -5.98 -3.71
N PHE A 115 -10.87 -7.28 -3.48
CA PHE A 115 -9.84 -8.15 -2.89
C PHE A 115 -9.20 -9.09 -3.92
N SER A 116 -9.41 -8.80 -5.20
CA SER A 116 -8.99 -9.62 -6.34
C SER A 116 -7.85 -8.98 -7.14
N MET A 117 -7.13 -8.01 -6.57
CA MET A 117 -6.10 -7.30 -7.33
C MET A 117 -4.95 -8.24 -7.75
N PRO A 118 -4.59 -8.28 -9.04
CA PRO A 118 -3.43 -9.02 -9.52
C PRO A 118 -2.14 -8.36 -9.01
N LYS A 119 -1.04 -9.14 -8.95
CA LYS A 119 0.29 -8.57 -8.77
C LYS A 119 0.59 -7.69 -10.00
N ILE A 120 1.01 -6.45 -9.77
CA ILE A 120 1.42 -5.50 -10.81
C ILE A 120 2.93 -5.36 -10.80
#